data_AF-A0A4U5QGN5-F1
#
_entry.id   AF-A0A4U5QGN5-F1
#
_cell.length_a   1.000
_cell.length_b   1.000
_cell.length_c   1.000
_cell.angle_alpha   90.00
_cell.angle_beta   90.00
_cell.angle_gamma   90.00
#
_symmetry.space_group_name_H-M   'P 1'
#
loop_
_entity.id
_entity.type
_entity.pdbx_description
1 polymer ?
#
loop_
_entity_poly.entity_id
_entity_poly.type
_entity_poly.pdbx_seq_one_letter_code
_entity_poly.pdbx_strand_id
1 'polypeptide(L)'
;MGGSPAHLDSPMVDGYGKLQTNGLRFHKRLTKNPCLLDCAQTKEYMLHVFRDCWRARTIWERLVDQDKWVGFSQGSSENWFLRNLEADFNSQGVTRWRLLFGVTVWQLLRRRIDRCFNTEVFGRDPVGVILDYVLEVELAFLNNKNLGRDST
;
A
#
# COMPACT_ATOMS: atom_id res chain seq x y z
N MET A 1 -13.19 39.81 26.22
CA MET A 1 -14.07 38.67 25.90
C MET A 1 -13.75 38.25 24.48
N GLY A 2 -12.98 37.18 24.31
CA GLY A 2 -12.50 36.74 23.00
C GLY A 2 -12.05 35.30 23.11
N GLY A 3 -13.01 34.39 23.07
CA GLY A 3 -12.76 32.96 22.91
C GLY A 3 -13.00 32.61 21.45
N SER A 4 -11.92 32.48 20.68
CA SER A 4 -11.96 31.88 19.33
C SER A 4 -12.36 30.40 19.47
N PRO A 5 -13.36 29.88 18.74
CA PRO A 5 -13.70 28.48 18.82
C PRO A 5 -12.60 27.63 18.18
N ALA A 6 -12.24 26.57 18.90
CA ALA A 6 -11.29 25.57 18.49
C ALA A 6 -11.52 25.15 17.03
N HIS A 7 -10.43 25.20 16.27
CA HIS A 7 -10.29 24.62 14.95
C HIS A 7 -10.77 23.16 15.04
N LEU A 8 -11.99 22.89 14.60
CA LEU A 8 -12.48 21.53 14.40
C LEU A 8 -11.59 20.91 13.33
N ASP A 9 -10.75 19.97 13.75
CA ASP A 9 -9.95 19.12 12.89
C ASP A 9 -10.83 18.59 11.76
N SER A 10 -10.51 19.03 10.56
CA SER A 10 -11.13 18.57 9.31
C SER A 10 -11.08 17.04 9.26
N PRO A 11 -12.16 16.36 8.83
CA PRO A 11 -12.21 14.90 8.80
C PRO A 11 -11.10 14.37 7.89
N MET A 12 -10.07 13.91 8.59
CA MET A 12 -8.87 13.26 8.15
C MET A 12 -9.16 12.31 6.98
N VAL A 13 -8.56 12.59 5.82
CA VAL A 13 -8.69 11.80 4.57
C VAL A 13 -8.15 10.39 4.80
N ASP A 14 -9.02 9.49 5.25
CA ASP A 14 -8.77 8.10 5.59
C ASP A 14 -9.51 7.17 4.62
N GLY A 15 -9.41 7.39 3.31
CA GLY A 15 -9.98 6.46 2.33
C GLY A 15 -11.46 6.14 2.58
N TYR A 16 -12.26 7.19 2.77
CA TYR A 16 -13.71 7.10 3.03
C TYR A 16 -14.10 6.25 4.25
N GLY A 17 -13.24 6.11 5.27
CA GLY A 17 -13.56 5.34 6.48
C GLY A 17 -13.71 3.83 6.24
N LYS A 18 -13.19 3.30 5.13
CA LYS A 18 -13.23 1.87 4.78
C LYS A 18 -11.94 1.13 5.13
N LEU A 19 -10.81 1.85 5.14
CA LEU A 19 -9.53 1.29 5.52
C LEU A 19 -9.44 1.18 7.05
N GLN A 20 -9.36 -0.04 7.58
CA GLN A 20 -9.28 -0.31 9.03
C GLN A 20 -7.89 0.04 9.61
N THR A 21 -7.49 1.31 9.51
CA THR A 21 -6.31 1.83 10.21
C THR A 21 -6.54 1.83 11.72
N ASN A 22 -5.49 1.79 12.54
CA ASN A 22 -5.63 1.95 13.99
C ASN A 22 -6.18 3.33 14.35
N GLY A 23 -5.92 4.36 13.53
CA GLY A 23 -6.58 5.66 13.64
C GLY A 23 -8.10 5.54 13.59
N LEU A 24 -8.63 4.89 12.55
CA LEU A 24 -10.08 4.67 12.41
C LEU A 24 -10.63 3.74 13.49
N ARG A 25 -9.92 2.67 13.83
CA ARG A 25 -10.33 1.75 14.92
C ARG A 25 -10.38 2.47 16.26
N PHE A 26 -9.45 3.38 16.54
CA PHE A 26 -9.43 4.20 17.75
C PHE A 26 -10.62 5.15 17.79
N HIS A 27 -10.90 5.84 16.69
CA HIS A 27 -12.12 6.65 16.54
C HIS A 27 -13.40 5.81 16.76
N LYS A 28 -13.43 4.56 16.29
CA LYS A 28 -14.53 3.60 16.51
C LYS A 28 -14.50 2.91 17.88
N ARG A 29 -13.57 3.26 18.78
CA ARG A 29 -13.37 2.64 20.11
C ARG A 29 -13.11 1.12 20.08
N LEU A 30 -12.59 0.62 18.96
CA LEU A 30 -12.22 -0.80 18.75
C LEU A 30 -10.75 -1.10 19.11
N THR A 31 -9.99 -0.10 19.54
CA THR A 31 -8.64 -0.22 20.10
C THR A 31 -8.39 0.92 21.08
N LYS A 32 -7.54 0.68 22.08
CA LYS A 32 -7.07 1.73 23.01
C LYS A 32 -5.86 2.51 22.47
N ASN A 33 -5.25 2.04 21.38
CA ASN A 33 -4.04 2.61 20.80
C ASN A 33 -4.25 2.95 19.31
N PRO A 34 -4.16 4.24 18.90
CA PRO A 34 -4.27 4.67 17.50
C PRO A 34 -3.00 4.42 16.68
N CYS A 35 -1.89 4.06 17.31
CA CYS A 35 -0.63 3.74 16.64
C CYS A 35 -0.61 2.27 16.19
N LEU A 36 0.13 1.98 15.13
CA LEU A 36 0.51 0.60 14.81
C LEU A 36 1.32 0.00 15.97
N LEU A 37 1.03 -1.27 16.33
CA LEU A 37 1.79 -2.02 17.32
C LEU A 37 3.30 -2.00 17.07
N ASP A 38 3.70 -1.91 15.80
CA ASP A 38 5.10 -2.00 15.37
C ASP A 38 5.72 -0.66 14.92
N CYS A 39 4.92 0.41 14.86
CA CYS A 39 5.40 1.76 14.51
C CYS A 39 4.92 2.78 15.56
N ALA A 40 5.11 2.46 16.84
CA ALA A 40 4.47 3.04 18.04
C ALA A 40 4.40 4.58 18.17
N GLN A 41 4.92 5.36 17.22
CA GLN A 41 5.11 6.81 17.29
C GLN A 41 4.43 7.61 16.16
N THR A 42 3.69 7.00 15.24
CA THR A 42 3.01 7.75 14.17
C THR A 42 1.54 7.37 14.09
N LYS A 43 0.65 8.37 14.10
CA LYS A 43 -0.78 8.18 13.81
C LYS A 43 -0.88 7.50 12.44
N GLU A 44 -1.61 6.40 12.38
CA GLU A 44 -1.64 5.56 11.19
C GLU A 44 -2.55 6.16 10.13
N TYR A 45 -1.94 6.78 9.13
CA TYR A 45 -2.61 7.23 7.91
C TYR A 45 -2.41 6.23 6.77
N MET A 46 -3.26 6.30 5.75
CA MET A 46 -3.19 5.45 4.56
C MET A 46 -1.76 5.39 3.96
N LEU A 47 -1.13 6.56 3.82
CA LEU A 47 0.22 6.68 3.28
C LEU A 47 1.27 5.97 4.16
N HIS A 48 1.10 6.02 5.48
CA HIS A 48 1.99 5.32 6.39
C HIS A 48 1.88 3.81 6.20
N VAL A 49 0.66 3.25 6.10
CA VAL A 49 0.45 1.81 5.87
C VAL A 49 1.09 1.34 4.57
N PHE A 50 0.94 2.14 3.52
CA PHE A 50 1.33 1.72 2.17
C PHE A 50 2.73 2.15 1.74
N ARG A 51 3.36 3.11 2.41
CA ARG A 51 4.63 3.70 1.96
C ARG A 51 5.62 3.92 3.09
N ASP A 52 5.22 4.65 4.15
CA ASP A 52 6.19 5.19 5.11
C ASP A 52 6.49 4.25 6.30
N CYS A 53 5.61 3.30 6.60
CA CYS A 53 5.85 2.27 7.62
C CYS A 53 7.12 1.50 7.26
N TRP A 54 8.00 1.24 8.23
CA TRP A 54 9.26 0.51 8.01
C TRP A 54 9.06 -0.82 7.27
N ARG A 55 7.94 -1.51 7.51
CA ARG A 55 7.59 -2.75 6.79
C ARG A 55 7.24 -2.52 5.33
N ALA A 56 6.49 -1.46 5.03
CA ALA A 56 6.18 -1.11 3.66
C ALA A 56 7.46 -0.61 2.95
N ARG A 57 8.21 0.26 3.62
CA ARG A 57 9.47 0.81 3.13
C ARG A 57 10.48 -0.27 2.77
N THR A 58 10.71 -1.26 3.63
CA THR A 58 11.64 -2.38 3.36
C THR A 58 11.22 -3.23 2.16
N ILE A 59 9.91 -3.35 1.88
CA ILE A 59 9.41 -3.98 0.65
C ILE A 59 9.72 -3.09 -0.55
N TRP A 60 9.40 -1.80 -0.47
CA TRP A 60 9.62 -0.87 -1.58
C TRP A 60 11.10 -0.66 -1.90
N GLU A 61 11.99 -0.61 -0.92
CA GLU A 61 13.45 -0.48 -1.14
C GLU A 61 14.03 -1.68 -1.91
N ARG A 62 13.32 -2.80 -1.94
CA ARG A 62 13.68 -3.99 -2.74
C ARG A 62 12.98 -4.05 -4.09
N LEU A 63 11.90 -3.28 -4.27
CA LEU A 63 11.08 -3.27 -5.48
C LEU A 63 11.27 -2.02 -6.34
N VAL A 64 11.84 -0.96 -5.80
CA VAL A 64 12.07 0.32 -6.45
C VAL A 64 13.56 0.52 -6.59
N ASP A 65 14.00 0.79 -7.81
CA ASP A 65 15.40 1.09 -8.08
C ASP A 65 15.83 2.36 -7.33
N GLN A 66 17.05 2.36 -6.79
CA GLN A 66 17.51 3.41 -5.87
C GLN A 66 17.46 4.82 -6.48
N ASP A 67 17.70 4.95 -7.78
CA ASP A 67 17.62 6.20 -8.55
C ASP A 67 16.20 6.75 -8.66
N LYS A 68 15.18 5.88 -8.58
CA LYS A 68 13.76 6.25 -8.63
C LYS A 68 13.16 6.51 -7.25
N TRP A 69 13.87 6.15 -6.17
CA TRP A 69 13.35 6.23 -4.80
C TRP A 69 12.84 7.62 -4.43
N VAL A 70 13.60 8.67 -4.76
CA VAL A 70 13.24 10.06 -4.41
C VAL A 70 11.90 10.46 -5.04
N GLY A 71 11.70 10.16 -6.32
CA GLY A 71 10.43 10.44 -7.00
C GLY A 71 9.29 9.58 -6.45
N PHE A 72 9.58 8.31 -6.16
CA PHE A 72 8.64 7.36 -5.61
C PHE A 72 8.14 7.75 -4.20
N SER A 73 9.03 8.19 -3.30
CA SER A 73 8.70 8.38 -1.88
C SER A 73 8.08 9.74 -1.55
N GLN A 74 7.73 10.55 -2.54
CA GLN A 74 7.23 11.92 -2.37
C GLN A 74 5.71 12.02 -2.56
N GLY A 75 5.14 13.18 -2.22
CA GLY A 75 3.75 13.55 -2.51
C GLY A 75 2.74 13.12 -1.44
N SER A 76 1.54 13.70 -1.54
CA SER A 76 0.34 13.32 -0.77
C SER A 76 -0.17 11.93 -1.18
N SER A 77 -1.10 11.35 -0.42
CA SER A 77 -1.64 10.01 -0.71
C SER A 77 -2.26 9.91 -2.10
N GLU A 78 -3.12 10.85 -2.44
CA GLU A 78 -3.79 10.88 -3.74
C GLU A 78 -2.78 11.01 -4.90
N ASN A 79 -1.88 11.99 -4.83
CA ASN A 79 -0.86 12.20 -5.85
C ASN A 79 0.13 11.04 -5.94
N TRP A 80 0.41 10.37 -4.83
CA TRP A 80 1.29 9.21 -4.80
C TRP A 80 0.64 8.00 -5.49
N PHE A 81 -0.64 7.74 -5.24
CA PHE A 81 -1.38 6.67 -5.95
C PHE A 81 -1.49 6.96 -7.44
N LEU A 82 -1.96 8.15 -7.82
CA LEU A 82 -2.15 8.51 -9.23
C LEU A 82 -0.85 8.40 -10.02
N ARG A 83 0.24 9.02 -9.55
CA ARG A 83 1.53 8.98 -10.26
C ARG A 83 2.05 7.57 -10.46
N ASN A 84 1.89 6.68 -9.48
CA ASN A 84 2.38 5.31 -9.62
C ASN A 84 1.45 4.42 -10.47
N LEU A 85 0.14 4.70 -10.48
CA LEU A 85 -0.82 4.01 -11.36
C LEU A 85 -0.74 4.50 -12.81
N GLU A 86 -0.22 5.71 -13.04
CA GLU A 86 -0.01 6.29 -14.37
C GLU A 86 1.41 6.10 -14.89
N ALA A 87 2.37 5.83 -14.01
CA ALA A 87 3.76 5.59 -14.39
C ALA A 87 3.88 4.36 -15.29
N ASP A 88 4.82 4.43 -16.23
CA ASP A 88 5.15 3.34 -17.14
C ASP A 88 6.67 3.19 -17.18
N PHE A 89 7.21 2.41 -16.24
CA PHE A 89 8.62 2.07 -16.18
C PHE A 89 8.81 0.61 -15.82
N ASN A 90 10.02 0.10 -16.02
CA ASN A 90 10.39 -1.25 -15.63
C ASN A 90 11.09 -1.21 -14.27
N SER A 91 10.82 -2.21 -13.43
CA SER A 91 11.59 -2.44 -12.20
C SER A 91 11.58 -3.91 -11.82
N GLN A 92 12.71 -4.41 -11.29
CA GLN A 92 12.89 -5.82 -10.92
C GLN A 92 12.54 -6.82 -12.04
N GLY A 93 12.79 -6.46 -13.31
CA GLY A 93 12.43 -7.29 -14.47
C GLY A 93 10.93 -7.31 -14.81
N VAL A 94 10.08 -6.67 -14.01
CA VAL A 94 8.66 -6.49 -14.31
C VAL A 94 8.49 -5.31 -15.25
N THR A 95 7.89 -5.57 -16.41
CA THR A 95 7.69 -4.56 -17.47
C THR A 95 6.48 -3.67 -17.23
N ARG A 96 5.59 -4.05 -16.30
CA ARG A 96 4.35 -3.35 -16.01
C ARG A 96 4.37 -2.80 -14.58
N TRP A 97 5.05 -1.67 -14.37
CA TRP A 97 5.13 -1.03 -13.05
C TRP A 97 3.76 -0.89 -12.36
N ARG A 98 2.73 -0.48 -13.10
CA ARG A 98 1.36 -0.32 -12.57
C ARG A 98 0.83 -1.60 -11.92
N LEU A 99 1.14 -2.75 -12.52
CA LEU A 99 0.77 -4.06 -11.98
C LEU A 99 1.56 -4.37 -10.70
N LEU A 100 2.89 -4.22 -10.74
CA LEU A 100 3.75 -4.41 -9.57
C LEU A 100 3.31 -3.53 -8.41
N PHE A 101 3.07 -2.25 -8.68
CA PHE A 101 2.61 -1.28 -7.71
C PHE A 101 1.26 -1.67 -7.10
N GLY A 102 0.26 -1.97 -7.95
CA GLY A 102 -1.08 -2.36 -7.51
C GLY A 102 -1.07 -3.64 -6.67
N VAL A 103 -0.33 -4.67 -7.10
CA VAL A 103 -0.17 -5.93 -6.34
C VAL A 103 0.52 -5.67 -5.01
N THR A 104 1.54 -4.83 -4.97
CA THR A 104 2.26 -4.50 -3.74
C THR A 104 1.35 -3.78 -2.74
N VAL A 105 0.59 -2.77 -3.19
CA VAL A 105 -0.39 -2.07 -2.35
C VAL A 105 -1.44 -3.04 -1.80
N TRP A 106 -1.96 -3.93 -2.65
CA TRP A 106 -2.92 -4.95 -2.24
C TRP A 106 -2.34 -5.89 -1.17
N GLN A 107 -1.10 -6.37 -1.35
CA GLN A 107 -0.44 -7.24 -0.36
C GLN A 107 -0.19 -6.53 0.96
N LEU A 108 0.21 -5.25 0.93
CA LEU A 108 0.36 -4.42 2.14
C LEU A 108 -0.97 -4.26 2.87
N LEU A 109 -2.06 -4.00 2.14
CA LEU A 109 -3.41 -3.92 2.67
C LEU A 109 -3.86 -5.24 3.31
N ARG A 110 -3.73 -6.34 2.58
CA ARG A 110 -4.11 -7.68 3.05
C ARG A 110 -3.37 -8.02 4.35
N ARG A 111 -2.04 -7.89 4.37
CA ARG A 111 -1.23 -8.13 5.57
C ARG A 111 -1.63 -7.22 6.73
N ARG A 112 -2.09 -6.00 6.44
CA ARG A 112 -2.59 -5.08 7.47
C ARG A 112 -3.91 -5.56 8.06
N ILE A 113 -4.85 -5.98 7.22
CA ILE A 113 -6.14 -6.56 7.62
C ILE A 113 -5.90 -7.83 8.42
N ASP A 114 -5.05 -8.74 7.93
CA ASP A 114 -4.76 -10.00 8.61
C ASP A 114 -4.20 -9.75 10.02
N ARG A 115 -3.25 -8.83 10.20
CA ARG A 115 -2.75 -8.45 11.54
C ARG A 115 -3.80 -7.79 12.45
N CYS A 116 -4.84 -7.22 11.87
CA CYS A 116 -5.93 -6.60 12.61
C CYS A 116 -6.90 -7.63 13.20
N PHE A 117 -6.99 -8.82 12.62
CA PHE A 117 -7.98 -9.85 12.95
C PHE A 117 -7.38 -11.22 13.33
N ASN A 118 -6.13 -11.50 12.93
CA ASN A 118 -5.40 -12.74 13.14
C ASN A 118 -4.05 -12.48 13.83
N THR A 119 -3.53 -13.48 14.52
CA THR A 119 -2.17 -13.52 15.11
C THR A 119 -1.13 -14.12 14.15
N GLU A 120 -1.38 -14.08 12.83
CA GLU A 120 -0.52 -14.77 11.87
C GLU A 120 0.90 -14.19 11.80
N VAL A 121 1.86 -15.12 11.81
CA VAL A 121 3.28 -14.87 11.51
C VAL A 121 3.50 -15.17 10.02
N PHE A 122 3.82 -14.13 9.23
CA PHE A 122 4.15 -14.34 7.83
C PHE A 122 5.51 -15.03 7.68
N GLY A 123 5.51 -16.33 7.38
CA GLY A 123 6.74 -17.13 7.20
C GLY A 123 7.41 -17.03 5.83
N ARG A 124 6.74 -16.42 4.83
CA ARG A 124 7.31 -16.18 3.49
C ARG A 124 7.75 -14.74 3.29
N ASP A 125 8.86 -14.60 2.57
CA ASP A 125 9.41 -13.31 2.14
C ASP A 125 8.33 -12.49 1.40
N PRO A 126 8.00 -11.26 1.86
CA PRO A 126 6.95 -10.47 1.24
C PRO A 126 7.21 -10.11 -0.22
N VAL A 127 8.47 -9.86 -0.57
CA VAL A 127 8.84 -9.48 -1.94
C VAL A 127 8.69 -10.69 -2.88
N GLY A 128 9.15 -11.87 -2.47
CA GLY A 128 8.92 -13.11 -3.23
C GLY A 128 7.43 -13.36 -3.52
N VAL A 129 6.56 -13.26 -2.50
CA VAL A 129 5.10 -13.41 -2.69
C VAL A 129 4.52 -12.39 -3.67
N ILE A 130 5.01 -11.15 -3.64
CA ILE A 130 4.57 -10.11 -4.58
C ILE A 130 4.99 -10.45 -6.01
N LEU A 131 6.27 -10.78 -6.21
CA LEU A 131 6.81 -11.08 -7.54
C LEU A 131 6.20 -12.35 -8.14
N ASP A 132 5.99 -13.40 -7.35
CA ASP A 132 5.30 -14.62 -7.78
C ASP A 132 3.88 -14.29 -8.29
N TYR A 133 3.14 -13.46 -7.55
CA TYR A 133 1.79 -13.06 -7.92
C TYR A 133 1.75 -12.18 -9.18
N VAL A 134 2.71 -11.26 -9.31
CA VAL A 134 2.85 -10.43 -10.52
C VAL A 134 3.13 -11.32 -11.73
N LEU A 135 4.06 -12.28 -11.60
CA LEU A 135 4.42 -13.21 -12.66
C LEU A 135 3.22 -14.08 -13.07
N GLU A 136 2.47 -14.62 -12.11
CA GLU A 136 1.25 -15.38 -12.36
C GLU A 136 0.23 -14.58 -13.20
N VAL A 137 0.01 -13.33 -12.82
CA VAL A 137 -0.91 -12.42 -13.53
C VAL A 137 -0.40 -12.12 -14.95
N GLU A 138 0.90 -11.85 -15.12
CA GLU A 138 1.49 -11.61 -16.44
C GLU A 138 1.36 -12.84 -17.35
N LEU A 139 1.63 -14.04 -16.84
CA LEU A 139 1.46 -15.29 -17.59
C LEU A 139 0.00 -15.52 -17.97
N ALA A 140 -0.96 -15.25 -17.08
CA ALA A 140 -2.38 -15.37 -17.39
C ALA A 140 -2.81 -14.40 -18.51
N PHE A 141 -2.30 -13.16 -18.50
CA PHE A 141 -2.56 -12.21 -19.59
C PHE A 141 -1.96 -12.66 -20.92
N LEU A 142 -0.77 -13.26 -20.92
CA LEU A 142 -0.15 -13.78 -22.14
C LEU A 142 -0.92 -14.98 -22.71
N ASN A 143 -1.32 -15.93 -21.86
CA ASN A 143 -2.11 -17.09 -22.28
C ASN A 143 -3.45 -16.67 -22.90
N ASN A 144 -4.14 -15.69 -22.31
CA ASN A 144 -5.39 -15.18 -22.88
C ASN A 144 -5.20 -14.49 -24.23
N LYS A 145 -4.07 -13.80 -24.45
CA LYS A 145 -3.76 -13.20 -25.77
C LYS A 145 -3.49 -14.25 -26.84
N ASN A 146 -2.87 -15.37 -26.48
CA ASN A 146 -2.59 -16.46 -27.42
C ASN A 146 -3.88 -17.18 -27.82
N LEU A 147 -4.76 -17.49 -26.85
CA LEU A 147 -6.08 -18.09 -27.12
C LEU A 147 -6.94 -17.24 -28.07
N GLY A 148 -6.87 -15.91 -27.96
CA GLY A 148 -7.60 -14.99 -28.84
C GLY A 148 -7.02 -14.87 -30.26
N ARG A 149 -5.78 -15.29 -30.51
CA ARG A 149 -5.14 -15.28 -31.85
C ARG A 149 -5.33 -16.58 -32.61
N ASP A 150 -5.47 -17.70 -31.91
CA ASP A 150 -5.69 -19.01 -32.53
C ASP A 150 -7.16 -19.23 -32.97
N SER A 151 -8.02 -18.23 -32.78
CA SER A 151 -9.47 -18.28 -33.07
C SER A 151 -9.89 -17.48 -34.33
N THR A 152 -8.93 -17.02 -35.13
CA THR A 152 -9.16 -16.27 -36.39
C THR A 152 -8.44 -16.93 -37.55
#